data_AF-A0A7Y0AUH6-F1
#
_entry.id   AF-A0A7Y0AUH6-F1
#
_cell.length_a   1.000
_cell.length_b   1.000
_cell.length_c   1.000
_cell.angle_alpha   90.00
_cell.angle_beta   90.00
_cell.angle_gamma   90.00
#
_symmetry.space_group_name_H-M   'P 1'
#
loop_
_entity.id
_entity.type
_entity.pdbx_description
1 polymer ?
#
loop_
_entity_poly.entity_id
_entity_poly.type
_entity_poly.pdbx_seq_one_letter_code
_entity_poly.pdbx_strand_id
1 'polypeptide(L)' 'MPTGGTTGHSHEHSAAVEEAAIWFADQKEPPRPAVPVLRDRFGLSTLEATEALAMAQRFRIVRKAFA' A
#
# COMPACT_ATOMS: atom_id res chain seq x y z
N MET A 1 -0.92 0.59 -38.42
CA MET A 1 -0.68 1.12 -37.06
C MET A 1 -2.03 1.33 -36.38
N PRO A 2 -2.31 0.65 -35.25
CA PRO A 2 -3.12 1.21 -34.18
C PRO A 2 -2.34 1.25 -32.85
N THR A 3 -2.69 2.25 -32.05
CA THR A 3 -2.11 2.71 -30.78
C THR A 3 -2.44 1.80 -29.60
N GLY A 4 -1.57 1.86 -28.59
CA GLY A 4 -1.50 0.93 -27.46
C GLY A 4 -2.73 0.81 -26.57
N GLY A 5 -2.71 -0.28 -25.80
CA GLY A 5 -3.67 -0.59 -24.75
C GLY A 5 -3.25 -1.87 -24.04
N THR A 6 -3.62 -1.96 -22.77
CA THR A 6 -3.53 -3.13 -21.87
C THR A 6 -2.23 -3.35 -21.08
N THR A 7 -1.87 -2.39 -20.24
CA THR A 7 -1.41 -2.73 -18.88
C THR A 7 -2.13 -1.85 -17.87
N GLY A 8 -3.47 -1.88 -17.88
CA GLY A 8 -4.29 -1.16 -16.90
C GLY A 8 -4.44 -1.93 -15.59
N HIS A 9 -4.54 -3.26 -15.64
CA HIS A 9 -4.96 -4.05 -14.49
C HIS A 9 -3.91 -4.11 -13.36
N SER A 10 -2.61 -4.12 -13.69
CA SER A 10 -1.56 -4.12 -12.66
C SER A 10 -1.40 -2.76 -11.96
N HIS A 11 -1.85 -1.67 -12.58
CA HIS A 11 -1.73 -0.34 -12.01
C HIS A 11 -2.79 -0.10 -10.93
N GLU A 12 -4.01 -0.60 -11.11
CA GLU A 12 -5.12 -0.42 -10.16
C GLU A 12 -4.82 -1.10 -8.81
N HIS A 13 -4.28 -2.33 -8.86
CA HIS A 13 -3.84 -3.05 -7.67
C HIS A 13 -2.63 -2.40 -7.00
N SER A 14 -1.64 -1.96 -7.78
CA SER A 14 -0.46 -1.26 -7.23
C SER A 14 -0.82 0.08 -6.59
N ALA A 15 -1.75 0.83 -7.19
CA ALA A 15 -2.21 2.12 -6.65
C ALA A 15 -2.91 1.94 -5.31
N ALA A 16 -3.79 0.94 -5.17
CA ALA A 16 -4.47 0.65 -3.91
C ALA A 16 -3.50 0.18 -2.80
N VAL A 17 -2.46 -0.58 -3.16
CA VAL A 17 -1.37 -0.98 -2.24
C VAL A 17 -0.55 0.22 -1.80
N GLU A 18 -0.20 1.13 -2.71
CA GLU A 18 0.53 2.36 -2.40
C GLU A 18 -0.28 3.30 -1.51
N GLU A 19 -1.56 3.53 -1.82
CA GLU A 19 -2.46 4.34 -0.97
C GLU A 19 -2.60 3.74 0.44
N ALA A 20 -2.79 2.43 0.53
CA ALA A 20 -2.79 1.69 1.78
C ALA A 20 -1.49 1.88 2.57
N ALA A 21 -0.34 1.80 1.89
CA ALA A 21 0.96 1.97 2.51
C ALA A 21 1.19 3.40 3.02
N ILE A 22 0.84 4.41 2.21
CA ILE A 22 0.94 5.83 2.55
C ILE A 22 0.04 6.11 3.76
N TRP A 23 -1.22 5.68 3.72
CA TRP A 23 -2.14 5.85 4.83
C TRP A 23 -1.61 5.19 6.12
N PHE A 24 -1.09 3.97 6.03
CA PHE A 24 -0.54 3.27 7.20
C PHE A 24 0.76 3.91 7.74
N ALA A 25 1.58 4.49 6.86
CA ALA A 25 2.79 5.22 7.23
C ALA A 25 2.49 6.60 7.84
N ASP A 26 1.35 7.19 7.51
CA ASP A 26 0.84 8.44 8.08
C ASP A 26 0.29 8.24 9.50
N GLN A 27 -0.39 7.11 9.76
CA GLN A 27 -0.83 6.76 11.11
C GLN A 27 0.37 6.74 12.07
N LYS A 28 0.42 7.58 13.10
CA LYS A 28 1.52 7.56 14.09
C LYS A 28 1.50 6.32 14.98
N GLU A 29 0.33 5.76 15.22
CA GLU A 29 0.12 4.60 16.08
C GLU A 29 -0.56 3.49 15.25
N PRO A 30 0.18 2.44 14.85
CA PRO A 30 -0.35 1.48 13.90
C PRO A 30 -1.46 0.64 14.55
N PRO A 31 -2.68 0.62 13.97
CA PRO A 31 -3.72 -0.29 14.43
C PRO A 31 -3.25 -1.73 14.24
N ARG A 32 -3.18 -2.49 15.32
CA ARG A 32 -2.95 -3.94 15.29
C ARG A 32 -4.30 -4.62 15.44
N PRO A 33 -4.72 -5.47 14.48
CA PRO A 33 -3.98 -5.97 13.32
C PRO A 33 -4.14 -5.10 12.05
N ALA A 34 -3.03 -4.82 11.36
CA ALA A 34 -3.02 -3.92 10.20
C ALA A 34 -3.49 -4.58 8.89
N VAL A 35 -3.17 -5.87 8.69
CA VAL A 35 -3.58 -6.62 7.49
C VAL A 35 -5.11 -6.64 7.35
N PRO A 36 -5.91 -7.03 8.37
CA PRO A 36 -7.36 -7.03 8.26
C PRO A 36 -7.94 -5.62 8.03
N VAL A 37 -7.35 -4.58 8.64
CA VAL A 37 -7.80 -3.20 8.46
C VAL A 37 -7.57 -2.74 7.03
N LEU A 38 -6.39 -3.00 6.45
CA LEU A 38 -6.09 -2.64 5.07
C LEU A 38 -6.97 -3.39 4.08
N ARG A 39 -7.24 -4.68 4.35
CA ARG A 39 -8.14 -5.51 3.53
C ARG A 39 -9.59 -5.03 3.59
N ASP A 40 -10.10 -4.71 4.78
CA ASP A 40 -11.46 -4.21 4.99
C ASP A 40 -11.65 -2.81 4.39
N ARG A 41 -10.65 -1.94 4.55
CA ARG A 41 -10.70 -0.53 4.16
C ARG A 41 -10.48 -0.28 2.68
N PHE A 42 -9.54 -1.01 2.07
CA PHE A 42 -9.16 -0.82 0.67
C PHE A 42 -9.63 -1.97 -0.23
N GLY A 43 -10.28 -3.01 0.32
CA GLY A 43 -10.73 -4.18 -0.46
C GLY A 43 -9.59 -5.06 -0.99
N LEU A 44 -8.39 -4.93 -0.43
CA LEU A 44 -7.18 -5.60 -0.90
C LEU A 44 -7.15 -7.09 -0.53
N SER A 45 -6.41 -7.88 -1.31
CA SER A 45 -6.06 -9.25 -0.96
C SER A 45 -5.04 -9.30 0.19
N THR A 46 -4.88 -10.49 0.80
CA THR A 46 -3.88 -10.69 1.86
C THR A 46 -2.46 -10.37 1.40
N LEU A 47 -2.13 -10.67 0.14
CA LEU A 47 -0.81 -10.41 -0.45
C LEU A 47 -0.54 -8.90 -0.56
N GLU A 48 -1.48 -8.17 -1.16
CA GLU A 48 -1.43 -6.72 -1.31
C GLU A 48 -1.35 -6.00 0.04
N ALA A 49 -2.11 -6.47 1.03
CA ALA A 49 -2.06 -5.91 2.38
C ALA A 49 -0.68 -6.13 3.05
N THR A 50 -0.04 -7.28 2.82
CA THR A 50 1.34 -7.50 3.30
C THR A 50 2.37 -6.64 2.56
N GLU A 51 2.21 -6.42 1.26
CA GLU A 51 3.06 -5.52 0.49
C GLU A 51 2.92 -4.08 0.97
N ALA A 52 1.69 -3.60 1.17
CA ALA A 52 1.40 -2.28 1.71
C ALA A 52 2.05 -2.08 3.09
N LEU A 53 2.01 -3.12 3.94
CA LEU A 53 2.65 -3.09 5.26
C LEU A 53 4.17 -2.99 5.19
N ALA A 54 4.80 -3.79 4.33
CA ALA A 54 6.25 -3.74 4.14
C ALA A 54 6.68 -2.37 3.61
N MET A 55 5.92 -1.81 2.66
CA MET A 55 6.16 -0.49 2.10
C MET A 55 5.97 0.62 3.15
N ALA A 56 4.92 0.54 3.96
CA ALA A 56 4.68 1.51 5.03
C ALA A 56 5.75 1.48 6.13
N GLN A 57 6.28 0.29 6.47
CA GLN A 57 7.43 0.18 7.38
C GLN A 57 8.67 0.85 6.78
N ARG A 58 8.96 0.65 5.49
CA ARG A 58 10.05 1.34 4.81
C ARG A 58 9.87 2.85 4.86
N PHE A 59 8.68 3.38 4.61
CA PHE A 59 8.41 4.82 4.73
C PHE A 59 8.67 5.36 6.13
N ARG A 60 8.29 4.62 7.19
CA ARG A 60 8.62 5.00 8.57
C ARG A 60 10.13 5.00 8.85
N ILE A 61 10.85 3.99 8.35
CA ILE A 61 12.31 3.88 8.53
C ILE A 61 13.01 5.03 7.80
N VAL A 62 12.65 5.28 6.55
CA VAL A 62 13.17 6.38 5.73
C VAL A 62 12.89 7.72 6.41
N ARG A 63 11.65 7.98 6.84
CA ARG A 63 11.30 9.20 7.60
C ARG A 63 12.13 9.37 8.88
N LYS A 64 12.43 8.28 9.60
CA LYS A 64 13.31 8.33 10.77
C LYS A 64 14.78 8.52 10.43
N ALA A 65 15.24 8.03 9.29
CA ALA A 65 16.63 8.16 8.85
C ALA A 65 16.95 9.56 8.31
N PHE A 66 15.94 10.28 7.81
CA PHE A 66 16.06 11.65 7.30
C PHE A 66 15.50 12.73 8.26
N ALA A 67 15.18 12.38 9.50
CA ALA A 67 14.73 13.30 10.56
C ALA A 67 15.85 13.54 11.58
#